data_AF-A0A4R6TFN0-F1
#
_entry.id   AF-A0A4R6TFN0-F1
#
_cell.length_a   1.000
_cell.length_b   1.000
_cell.length_c   1.000
_cell.angle_alpha   90.00
_cell.angle_beta   90.00
_cell.angle_gamma   90.00
#
_symmetry.space_group_name_H-M   'P 1'
#
loop_
_entity.id
_entity.type
_entity.pdbx_description
1 polymer ?
#
loop_
_entity_poly.entity_id
_entity_poly.type
_entity_poly.pdbx_seq_one_letter_code
_entity_poly.pdbx_strand_id
1 'polypeptide(L)'
;MKQVYLLFTLLVSTSLFSQKIISQKVNSKELGESRNIKIYLPKGYDIDETTNYPLAIVLGDEYLFDLYVGNAKLYANVDKAPRQIVVGIDMKNTYAKDVSIIPANNALTTSGVHFFNFVKHELVSFMEGNFRTSAFMTIVGEGKGANFITHYLKDEEPAFNSYICITPDFPQFAPVIIDSYSLNRLGSIDNTYFIYTSNNKKYIDSEQYNRFSNIKTLLTSYEAKNLHVNFDEFETAPSYLSMIGETIPRAFTQMFALYSKITKEEFEANVKDLAPLDAIKYVEKKYLDIQYLYGSNLNVRLDDIFAIEDIVIDRQDGDYLRVLGDFVMIKYPDSHMGDFYIGKYYELGKDYEKADFYYKAAYGKMDPSDPNANAFYENIKRVNDLMATVKKEKPAKEVNDENENQEQEEDKE
;
A
#
# COMPACT_ATOMS: atom_id res chain seq x y z
N MET A 1 30.26 39.08 23.60
CA MET A 1 29.83 38.85 22.20
C MET A 1 29.47 37.40 21.88
N LYS A 2 30.06 36.36 22.50
CA LYS A 2 29.69 34.95 22.23
C LYS A 2 28.27 34.53 22.65
N GLN A 3 27.67 35.19 23.65
CA GLN A 3 26.31 34.86 24.11
C GLN A 3 25.19 35.44 23.22
N VAL A 4 25.47 36.44 22.39
CA VAL A 4 24.48 37.04 21.48
C VAL A 4 24.26 36.16 20.24
N TYR A 5 25.29 35.44 19.79
CA TYR A 5 25.16 34.48 18.69
C TYR A 5 24.31 33.26 19.05
N LEU A 6 24.35 32.80 20.31
CA LEU A 6 23.55 31.67 20.77
C LEU A 6 22.04 31.98 20.82
N LEU A 7 21.70 33.25 21.11
CA LEU A 7 20.31 33.74 21.07
C LEU A 7 19.79 33.87 19.63
N PHE A 8 20.66 34.21 18.68
CA PHE A 8 20.29 34.34 17.27
C PHE A 8 20.10 32.96 16.59
N THR A 9 20.85 31.93 17.00
CA THR A 9 20.62 30.55 16.54
C THR A 9 19.34 29.92 17.09
N LEU A 10 18.80 30.41 18.22
CA LEU A 10 17.54 29.92 18.78
C LEU A 10 16.30 30.56 18.10
N LEU A 11 16.47 31.71 17.44
CA LEU A 11 15.41 32.42 16.71
C LEU A 11 15.24 31.93 15.26
N VAL A 12 16.17 31.12 14.76
CA VAL A 12 15.96 30.26 13.58
C VAL A 12 15.36 28.93 14.05
N SER A 13 14.35 28.99 14.91
CA SER A 13 13.44 27.88 15.09
C SER A 13 12.65 27.78 13.80
N THR A 14 13.15 26.94 12.88
CA THR A 14 12.42 26.51 11.69
C THR A 14 10.99 26.22 12.13
N SER A 15 10.02 26.91 11.53
CA SER A 15 8.62 26.55 11.65
C SER A 15 8.49 25.14 11.09
N LEU A 16 8.68 24.15 11.95
CA LEU A 16 8.42 22.76 11.64
C LEU A 16 6.97 22.73 11.20
N PHE A 17 6.74 22.41 9.93
CA PHE A 17 5.42 22.29 9.33
C PHE A 17 4.59 21.38 10.23
N SER A 18 3.72 21.99 11.03
CA SER A 18 2.74 21.27 11.82
C SER A 18 1.80 20.57 10.83
N GLN A 19 1.47 19.32 11.12
CA GLN A 19 0.51 18.55 10.34
C GLN A 19 -0.78 19.36 10.18
N LYS A 20 -1.23 19.51 8.93
CA LYS A 20 -2.31 20.43 8.60
C LYS A 20 -3.65 19.73 8.75
N ILE A 21 -4.28 19.93 9.90
CA ILE A 21 -5.71 19.70 10.05
C ILE A 21 -6.41 20.98 9.62
N ILE A 22 -7.29 20.88 8.61
CA ILE A 22 -8.03 21.99 8.02
C ILE A 22 -9.49 21.87 8.47
N SER A 23 -10.05 22.98 8.94
CA SER A 23 -11.50 23.08 9.15
C SER A 23 -12.14 23.75 7.95
N GLN A 24 -13.16 23.10 7.38
CA GLN A 24 -13.93 23.64 6.26
C GLN A 24 -15.43 23.53 6.51
N LYS A 25 -16.20 24.27 5.73
CA LYS A 25 -17.66 24.25 5.75
C LYS A 25 -18.18 23.85 4.38
N VAL A 26 -18.99 22.79 4.33
CA VAL A 26 -19.61 22.29 3.11
C VAL A 26 -21.08 22.71 3.13
N ASN A 27 -21.51 23.46 2.13
CA ASN A 27 -22.93 23.83 1.97
C ASN A 27 -23.69 22.62 1.41
N SER A 28 -24.72 22.16 2.12
CA SER A 28 -25.49 20.99 1.73
C SER A 28 -26.89 21.37 1.27
N LYS A 29 -27.26 20.93 0.07
CA LYS A 29 -28.65 21.01 -0.41
C LYS A 29 -29.49 19.92 0.21
N GLU A 30 -28.93 18.73 0.38
CA GLU A 30 -29.61 17.60 1.04
C GLU A 30 -30.04 17.93 2.47
N LEU A 31 -29.18 18.61 3.24
CA LEU A 31 -29.45 18.96 4.63
C LEU A 31 -30.15 20.33 4.77
N GLY A 32 -30.11 21.17 3.73
CA GLY A 32 -30.60 22.55 3.77
C GLY A 32 -29.77 23.49 4.66
N GLU A 33 -28.60 23.05 5.11
CA GLU A 33 -27.69 23.78 5.99
C GLU A 33 -26.23 23.45 5.65
N SER A 34 -25.28 24.20 6.21
CA SER A 34 -23.87 23.88 6.05
C SER A 34 -23.38 22.94 7.15
N ARG A 35 -22.51 21.99 6.79
CA ARG A 35 -21.82 21.09 7.74
C ARG A 35 -20.37 21.51 7.90
N ASN A 36 -19.88 21.53 9.14
CA ASN A 36 -18.46 21.70 9.41
C ASN A 36 -17.75 20.35 9.28
N ILE A 37 -16.58 20.36 8.64
CA ILE A 37 -15.73 19.18 8.48
C ILE A 37 -14.31 19.49 8.92
N LYS A 38 -13.61 18.45 9.39
CA LYS A 38 -12.21 18.44 9.79
C LYS A 38 -11.45 17.54 8.80
N ILE A 39 -10.43 18.08 8.16
CA ILE A 39 -9.69 17.41 7.08
C ILE A 39 -8.24 17.26 7.51
N TYR A 40 -7.73 16.04 7.58
CA TYR A 40 -6.30 15.77 7.71
C TYR A 40 -5.72 15.50 6.33
N LEU A 41 -4.67 16.24 5.99
CA LEU A 41 -3.84 15.96 4.82
C LEU A 41 -2.57 15.22 5.22
N PRO A 42 -2.18 14.16 4.49
CA PRO A 42 -1.01 13.37 4.84
C PRO A 42 0.29 14.17 4.65
N LYS A 43 1.34 13.78 5.39
CA LYS A 43 2.67 14.38 5.24
C LYS A 43 3.15 14.30 3.80
N GLY A 44 3.67 15.40 3.26
CA GLY A 44 4.16 15.49 1.88
C GLY A 44 3.06 15.65 0.84
N TYR A 45 1.81 15.91 1.23
CA TYR A 45 0.73 16.26 0.30
C TYR A 45 1.15 17.45 -0.59
N ASP A 46 1.62 18.56 -0.03
CA ASP A 46 1.98 19.76 -0.80
C ASP A 46 3.26 19.63 -1.64
N ILE A 47 4.02 18.53 -1.49
CA ILE A 47 5.28 18.30 -2.21
C ILE A 47 5.03 17.40 -3.43
N ASP A 48 4.13 16.43 -3.27
CA ASP A 48 3.82 15.43 -4.27
C ASP A 48 2.53 15.80 -4.99
N GLU A 49 2.69 16.42 -6.15
CA GLU A 49 1.59 16.92 -6.97
C GLU A 49 0.91 15.82 -7.80
N THR A 50 1.51 14.62 -7.88
CA THR A 50 1.05 13.54 -8.77
C THR A 50 0.34 12.41 -8.05
N THR A 51 0.60 12.24 -6.75
CA THR A 51 -0.01 11.17 -5.97
C THR A 51 -1.44 11.50 -5.56
N ASN A 52 -2.33 10.54 -5.81
CA ASN A 52 -3.67 10.48 -5.25
C ASN A 52 -3.68 9.66 -3.96
N TYR A 53 -4.52 10.04 -3.01
CA TYR A 53 -4.56 9.47 -1.67
C TYR A 53 -5.92 8.83 -1.37
N PRO A 54 -5.98 7.63 -0.78
CA PRO A 54 -7.24 7.10 -0.29
C PRO A 54 -7.95 8.07 0.64
N LEU A 55 -9.28 8.10 0.56
CA LEU A 55 -10.13 9.00 1.33
C LEU A 55 -10.86 8.21 2.43
N ALA A 56 -10.68 8.61 3.68
CA ALA A 56 -11.43 8.07 4.80
C ALA A 56 -12.47 9.08 5.30
N ILE A 57 -13.73 8.67 5.38
CA ILE A 57 -14.83 9.41 5.99
C ILE A 57 -15.11 8.84 7.38
N VAL A 58 -15.03 9.69 8.40
CA VAL A 58 -15.20 9.31 9.80
C VAL A 58 -16.48 9.95 10.35
N LEU A 59 -17.44 9.10 10.71
CA LEU A 59 -18.71 9.49 11.31
C LEU A 59 -18.69 9.24 12.82
N GLY A 60 -18.81 10.29 13.63
CA GLY A 60 -18.84 10.18 15.07
C GLY A 60 -18.26 11.39 15.78
N ASP A 61 -17.90 11.20 17.04
CA ASP A 61 -17.30 12.23 17.87
C ASP A 61 -15.86 12.55 17.44
N GLU A 62 -15.36 13.72 17.86
CA GLU A 62 -14.03 14.22 17.49
C GLU A 62 -12.90 13.23 17.84
N TYR A 63 -13.04 12.43 18.91
CA TYR A 63 -12.03 11.44 19.28
C TYR A 63 -11.82 10.36 18.21
N LEU A 64 -12.87 10.00 17.47
CA LEU A 64 -12.80 8.94 16.47
C LEU A 64 -11.98 9.39 15.26
N PHE A 65 -12.13 10.67 14.87
CA PHE A 65 -11.27 11.29 13.86
C PHE A 65 -9.81 11.27 14.29
N ASP A 66 -9.51 11.69 15.52
CA ASP A 66 -8.13 11.74 16.01
C ASP A 66 -7.52 10.32 16.13
N LEU A 67 -8.31 9.33 16.55
CA LEU A 67 -7.90 7.91 16.61
C LEU A 67 -7.60 7.36 15.21
N TYR A 68 -8.43 7.66 14.21
CA TYR A 68 -8.20 7.23 12.83
C TYR A 68 -6.94 7.89 12.26
N VAL A 69 -6.79 9.20 12.43
CA VAL A 69 -5.61 9.95 11.95
C VAL A 69 -4.32 9.43 12.60
N GLY A 70 -4.35 9.10 13.89
CA GLY A 70 -3.23 8.49 14.61
C GLY A 70 -2.77 7.18 13.95
N ASN A 71 -3.71 6.29 13.63
CA ASN A 71 -3.43 5.02 12.95
C ASN A 71 -2.99 5.23 11.50
N ALA A 72 -3.64 6.13 10.75
CA ALA A 72 -3.24 6.53 9.40
C ALA A 72 -1.77 6.95 9.33
N LYS A 73 -1.33 7.78 10.28
CA LYS A 73 0.07 8.19 10.39
C LYS A 73 0.99 7.03 10.77
N LEU A 74 0.61 6.25 11.78
CA LEU A 74 1.43 5.15 12.27
C LEU A 74 1.73 4.13 11.16
N TYR A 75 0.70 3.68 10.45
CA TYR A 75 0.84 2.68 9.40
C TYR A 75 1.54 3.24 8.16
N ALA A 76 1.26 4.49 7.78
CA ALA A 76 1.94 5.13 6.63
C ALA A 76 3.44 5.36 6.89
N ASN A 77 3.84 5.69 8.11
CA ASN A 77 5.26 5.92 8.45
C ASN A 77 6.15 4.67 8.35
N VAL A 78 5.54 3.48 8.31
CA VAL A 78 6.25 2.19 8.21
C VAL A 78 5.82 1.40 6.97
N ASP A 79 5.25 2.09 5.96
CA ASP A 79 4.84 1.50 4.68
C ASP A 79 3.85 0.33 4.78
N LYS A 80 3.01 0.31 5.83
CA LYS A 80 1.95 -0.70 6.00
C LYS A 80 0.57 -0.22 5.55
N ALA A 81 0.43 1.05 5.21
CA ALA A 81 -0.73 1.62 4.56
C ALA A 81 -0.29 2.78 3.66
N PRO A 82 -1.03 3.09 2.58
CA PRO A 82 -0.82 4.32 1.86
C PRO A 82 -1.02 5.53 2.79
N ARG A 83 -0.43 6.67 2.40
CA ARG A 83 -0.79 7.96 2.98
C ARG A 83 -2.26 8.26 2.65
N GLN A 84 -3.03 8.79 3.59
CA GLN A 84 -4.49 8.94 3.44
C GLN A 84 -4.93 10.36 3.76
N ILE A 85 -5.97 10.82 3.04
CA ILE A 85 -6.76 11.98 3.42
C ILE A 85 -7.88 11.49 4.35
N VAL A 86 -8.06 12.14 5.49
CA VAL A 86 -9.10 11.76 6.46
C VAL A 86 -10.04 12.94 6.64
N VAL A 87 -11.34 12.72 6.51
CA VAL A 87 -12.40 13.70 6.72
C VAL A 87 -13.28 13.25 7.88
N GLY A 88 -13.40 14.10 8.89
CA GLY A 88 -14.38 13.95 9.97
C GLY A 88 -15.50 14.97 9.79
N ILE A 89 -16.73 14.57 10.10
CA ILE A 89 -17.90 15.45 10.08
C ILE A 89 -18.20 15.86 11.52
N ASP A 90 -18.40 17.15 11.78
CA ASP A 90 -18.84 17.61 13.10
C ASP A 90 -20.31 17.20 13.31
N MET A 91 -20.51 16.17 14.13
CA MET A 91 -21.81 15.58 14.43
C MET A 91 -22.24 15.79 15.89
N LYS A 92 -21.53 16.62 16.67
CA LYS A 92 -21.73 16.75 18.12
C LYS A 92 -23.19 16.99 18.53
N ASN A 93 -23.91 17.79 17.75
CA ASN A 93 -25.32 18.12 18.00
C ASN A 93 -26.31 17.43 17.06
N THR A 94 -25.83 16.71 16.04
CA THR A 94 -26.67 16.16 14.96
C THR A 94 -26.60 14.66 14.85
N TYR A 95 -25.66 13.99 15.53
CA TYR A 95 -25.39 12.56 15.42
C TYR A 95 -26.67 11.72 15.45
N ALA A 96 -27.50 11.89 16.48
CA ALA A 96 -28.73 11.11 16.64
C ALA A 96 -29.76 11.33 15.51
N LYS A 97 -29.78 12.51 14.88
CA LYS A 97 -30.65 12.84 13.75
C LYS A 97 -30.06 12.31 12.43
N ASP A 98 -28.77 12.53 12.23
CA ASP A 98 -28.05 12.22 10.99
C ASP A 98 -27.95 10.72 10.73
N VAL A 99 -27.73 9.90 11.78
CA VAL A 99 -27.63 8.44 11.66
C VAL A 99 -28.93 7.71 12.06
N SER A 100 -30.06 8.44 12.03
CA SER A 100 -31.33 7.90 12.50
C SER A 100 -31.95 6.89 11.54
N ILE A 101 -32.51 5.83 12.14
CA ILE A 101 -33.25 4.77 11.48
C ILE A 101 -34.67 4.65 12.07
N ILE A 102 -35.54 3.96 11.35
CA ILE A 102 -36.83 3.46 11.82
C ILE A 102 -36.58 2.09 12.46
N PRO A 103 -36.68 1.94 13.80
CA PRO A 103 -36.30 0.69 14.47
C PRO A 103 -37.10 -0.53 14.02
N ALA A 104 -38.35 -0.32 13.58
CA ALA A 104 -39.27 -1.37 13.15
C ALA A 104 -38.89 -2.05 11.83
N ASN A 105 -37.98 -1.47 11.04
CA ASN A 105 -37.56 -2.06 9.76
C ASN A 105 -36.11 -1.70 9.36
N ASN A 106 -35.34 -1.08 10.27
CA ASN A 106 -33.98 -0.57 10.01
C ASN A 106 -33.86 0.37 8.80
N ALA A 107 -34.94 0.91 8.24
CA ALA A 107 -34.83 1.88 7.14
C ALA A 107 -34.31 3.23 7.67
N LEU A 108 -33.53 3.95 6.88
CA LEU A 108 -33.15 5.33 7.21
C LEU A 108 -34.41 6.20 7.37
N THR A 109 -34.45 7.07 8.38
CA THR A 109 -35.51 8.10 8.43
C THR A 109 -35.29 9.13 7.31
N THR A 110 -36.24 10.04 7.09
CA THR A 110 -36.04 11.17 6.17
C THR A 110 -34.75 11.93 6.44
N SER A 111 -34.42 12.19 7.72
CA SER A 111 -33.16 12.86 8.08
C SER A 111 -31.94 11.98 7.79
N GLY A 112 -32.04 10.68 8.06
CA GLY A 112 -30.98 9.72 7.74
C GLY A 112 -30.70 9.62 6.24
N VAL A 113 -31.76 9.65 5.40
CA VAL A 113 -31.63 9.66 3.93
C VAL A 113 -30.93 10.93 3.44
N HIS A 114 -31.30 12.11 3.95
CA HIS A 114 -30.62 13.34 3.59
C HIS A 114 -29.15 13.34 4.00
N PHE A 115 -28.83 12.82 5.19
CA PHE A 115 -27.43 12.70 5.61
C PHE A 115 -26.65 11.68 4.78
N PHE A 116 -27.27 10.55 4.43
CA PHE A 116 -26.71 9.55 3.51
C PHE A 116 -26.35 10.17 2.16
N ASN A 117 -27.28 10.93 1.57
CA ASN A 117 -27.06 11.62 0.31
C ASN A 117 -26.03 12.74 0.42
N PHE A 118 -26.02 13.50 1.54
CA PHE A 118 -24.99 14.50 1.79
C PHE A 118 -23.59 13.89 1.75
N VAL A 119 -23.37 12.79 2.48
CA VAL A 119 -22.06 12.13 2.51
C VAL A 119 -21.69 11.62 1.11
N LYS A 120 -22.60 10.90 0.45
CA LYS A 120 -22.33 10.26 -0.86
C LYS A 120 -22.19 11.23 -2.02
N HIS A 121 -23.06 12.24 -2.11
CA HIS A 121 -23.19 13.07 -3.31
C HIS A 121 -22.61 14.47 -3.16
N GLU A 122 -22.50 14.99 -1.94
CA GLU A 122 -22.00 16.34 -1.71
C GLU A 122 -20.61 16.33 -1.08
N LEU A 123 -20.40 15.57 0.00
CA LEU A 123 -19.12 15.51 0.70
C LEU A 123 -18.05 14.78 -0.12
N VAL A 124 -18.34 13.59 -0.65
CA VAL A 124 -17.39 12.86 -1.52
C VAL A 124 -17.03 13.73 -2.73
N SER A 125 -18.01 14.25 -3.46
CA SER A 125 -17.79 15.15 -4.61
C SER A 125 -16.98 16.39 -4.24
N PHE A 126 -17.22 16.97 -3.06
CA PHE A 126 -16.45 18.09 -2.55
C PHE A 126 -14.99 17.69 -2.31
N MET A 127 -14.74 16.52 -1.73
CA MET A 127 -13.39 16.04 -1.48
C MET A 127 -12.64 15.75 -2.78
N GLU A 128 -13.27 15.07 -3.73
CA GLU A 128 -12.69 14.76 -5.05
C GLU A 128 -12.41 16.02 -5.88
N GLY A 129 -13.28 17.02 -5.79
CA GLY A 129 -13.12 18.28 -6.53
C GLY A 129 -12.06 19.22 -5.96
N ASN A 130 -11.70 19.09 -4.68
CA ASN A 130 -10.78 20.02 -4.00
C ASN A 130 -9.46 19.37 -3.54
N PHE A 131 -9.37 18.04 -3.52
CA PHE A 131 -8.21 17.31 -3.05
C PHE A 131 -7.87 16.14 -3.98
N ARG A 132 -6.59 15.72 -3.96
CA ARG A 132 -6.11 14.55 -4.72
C ARG A 132 -6.53 13.26 -4.03
N THR A 133 -7.77 12.85 -4.21
CA THR A 133 -8.29 11.58 -3.70
C THR A 133 -8.11 10.46 -4.72
N SER A 134 -7.93 9.23 -4.24
CA SER A 134 -8.02 8.03 -5.08
C SER A 134 -9.39 7.37 -4.96
N ALA A 135 -9.65 6.38 -5.80
CA ALA A 135 -10.91 5.64 -5.79
C ALA A 135 -11.11 4.76 -4.54
N PHE A 136 -10.06 4.54 -3.73
CA PHE A 136 -10.20 3.78 -2.48
C PHE A 136 -10.77 4.66 -1.37
N MET A 137 -12.04 4.41 -1.03
CA MET A 137 -12.73 5.13 0.01
C MET A 137 -13.07 4.22 1.20
N THR A 138 -12.79 4.71 2.40
CA THR A 138 -13.17 4.07 3.66
C THR A 138 -14.25 4.90 4.34
N ILE A 139 -15.23 4.24 4.96
CA ILE A 139 -16.18 4.87 5.88
C ILE A 139 -16.15 4.17 7.24
N VAL A 140 -16.10 4.97 8.31
CA VAL A 140 -15.97 4.50 9.68
C VAL A 140 -17.08 5.09 10.54
N GLY A 141 -17.66 4.26 11.40
CA GLY A 141 -18.62 4.71 12.40
C GLY A 141 -18.56 3.87 13.66
N GLU A 142 -19.06 4.43 14.75
CA GLU A 142 -19.27 3.73 16.02
C GLU A 142 -20.78 3.62 16.33
N GLY A 143 -21.21 2.54 17.00
CA GLY A 143 -22.56 2.43 17.54
C GLY A 143 -23.65 2.53 16.47
N LYS A 144 -24.54 3.52 16.58
CA LYS A 144 -25.60 3.76 15.57
C LYS A 144 -25.03 4.20 14.23
N GLY A 145 -23.92 4.94 14.25
CA GLY A 145 -23.15 5.29 13.06
C GLY A 145 -22.59 4.06 12.36
N ALA A 146 -22.12 3.06 13.11
CA ALA A 146 -21.66 1.80 12.53
C ALA A 146 -22.80 1.00 11.86
N ASN A 147 -24.01 1.00 12.41
CA ASN A 147 -25.19 0.46 11.70
C ASN A 147 -25.51 1.29 10.45
N PHE A 148 -25.52 2.62 10.58
CA PHE A 148 -25.84 3.55 9.50
C PHE A 148 -24.95 3.35 8.26
N ILE A 149 -23.63 3.19 8.44
CA ILE A 149 -22.72 3.03 7.30
C ILE A 149 -22.95 1.72 6.52
N THR A 150 -23.59 0.71 7.11
CA THR A 150 -23.94 -0.51 6.37
C THR A 150 -24.97 -0.24 5.27
N HIS A 151 -25.73 0.85 5.34
CA HIS A 151 -26.72 1.18 4.32
C HIS A 151 -26.09 1.51 2.95
N TYR A 152 -24.83 1.95 2.89
CA TYR A 152 -24.17 2.18 1.60
C TYR A 152 -23.86 0.87 0.86
N LEU A 153 -23.85 -0.27 1.56
CA LEU A 153 -23.72 -1.60 0.93
C LEU A 153 -24.99 -2.01 0.15
N LYS A 154 -26.08 -1.26 0.26
CA LYS A 154 -27.29 -1.49 -0.54
C LYS A 154 -27.14 -1.05 -2.00
N ASP A 155 -26.31 -0.05 -2.25
CA ASP A 155 -26.16 0.55 -3.58
C ASP A 155 -25.60 -0.47 -4.59
N GLU A 156 -26.12 -0.46 -5.82
CA GLU A 156 -25.65 -1.36 -6.90
C GLU A 156 -24.13 -1.32 -7.06
N GLU A 157 -23.57 -0.11 -7.02
CA GLU A 157 -22.13 0.14 -6.88
C GLU A 157 -21.89 0.90 -5.58
N PRO A 158 -21.44 0.23 -4.51
CA PRO A 158 -21.15 0.90 -3.24
C PRO A 158 -20.08 1.97 -3.41
N ALA A 159 -20.33 3.17 -2.88
CA ALA A 159 -19.39 4.29 -2.94
C ALA A 159 -18.10 4.06 -2.12
N PHE A 160 -18.12 3.12 -1.18
CA PHE A 160 -16.99 2.84 -0.30
C PHE A 160 -16.47 1.43 -0.51
N ASN A 161 -15.14 1.30 -0.50
CA ASN A 161 -14.45 0.01 -0.56
C ASN A 161 -14.37 -0.59 0.84
N SER A 162 -14.15 0.22 1.87
CA SER A 162 -13.96 -0.28 3.24
C SER A 162 -14.96 0.30 4.23
N TYR A 163 -15.52 -0.58 5.05
CA TYR A 163 -16.50 -0.30 6.10
C TYR A 163 -15.91 -0.74 7.44
N ILE A 164 -15.68 0.21 8.34
CA ILE A 164 -15.21 -0.07 9.70
C ILE A 164 -16.35 0.22 10.68
N CYS A 165 -17.01 -0.85 11.11
CA CYS A 165 -18.17 -0.83 11.99
C CYS A 165 -17.73 -1.12 13.43
N ILE A 166 -17.45 -0.07 14.19
CA ILE A 166 -17.03 -0.16 15.59
C ILE A 166 -18.27 -0.33 16.46
N THR A 167 -18.33 -1.41 17.25
CA THR A 167 -19.39 -1.66 18.25
C THR A 167 -20.82 -1.39 17.76
N PRO A 168 -21.24 -1.96 16.61
CA PRO A 168 -22.48 -1.55 15.97
C PRO A 168 -23.72 -1.77 16.84
N ASP A 169 -24.56 -0.74 16.90
CA ASP A 169 -25.91 -0.78 17.47
C ASP A 169 -26.89 -1.29 16.41
N PHE A 170 -26.85 -2.61 16.18
CA PHE A 170 -27.75 -3.26 15.25
C PHE A 170 -29.16 -3.41 15.86
N PRO A 171 -30.21 -2.84 15.27
CA PRO A 171 -31.60 -3.07 15.70
C PRO A 171 -32.10 -4.47 15.31
N GLN A 172 -33.28 -4.85 15.82
CA GLN A 172 -33.91 -6.15 15.59
C GLN A 172 -33.92 -6.60 14.13
N PHE A 173 -34.23 -5.69 13.19
CA PHE A 173 -34.38 -6.01 11.77
C PHE A 173 -33.08 -5.87 10.96
N ALA A 174 -31.96 -5.46 11.57
CA ALA A 174 -30.70 -5.30 10.84
C ALA A 174 -30.25 -6.57 10.11
N PRO A 175 -30.31 -7.79 10.68
CA PRO A 175 -29.91 -9.00 9.95
C PRO A 175 -30.71 -9.22 8.66
N VAL A 176 -32.04 -9.05 8.71
CA VAL A 176 -32.94 -9.23 7.56
C VAL A 176 -32.67 -8.18 6.48
N ILE A 177 -32.43 -6.92 6.89
CA ILE A 177 -32.17 -5.85 5.94
C ILE A 177 -30.79 -5.98 5.31
N ILE A 178 -29.76 -6.34 6.07
CA ILE A 178 -28.41 -6.58 5.52
C ILE A 178 -28.43 -7.76 4.53
N ASP A 179 -29.18 -8.83 4.83
CA ASP A 179 -29.36 -9.94 3.88
C ASP A 179 -30.00 -9.48 2.57
N SER A 180 -30.98 -8.57 2.64
CA SER A 180 -31.66 -8.02 1.45
C SER A 180 -30.71 -7.30 0.48
N TYR A 181 -29.53 -6.86 0.94
CA TYR A 181 -28.54 -6.21 0.08
C TYR A 181 -27.88 -7.17 -0.91
N SER A 182 -28.02 -8.49 -0.70
CA SER A 182 -27.55 -9.55 -1.61
C SER A 182 -26.07 -9.39 -2.00
N LEU A 183 -25.18 -9.28 -1.00
CA LEU A 183 -23.79 -8.87 -1.23
C LEU A 183 -22.95 -9.85 -2.08
N ASN A 184 -23.43 -11.06 -2.37
CA ASN A 184 -22.85 -11.94 -3.40
C ASN A 184 -22.68 -11.22 -4.76
N ARG A 185 -23.57 -10.25 -5.06
CA ARG A 185 -23.47 -9.42 -6.28
C ARG A 185 -22.17 -8.62 -6.36
N LEU A 186 -21.51 -8.34 -5.24
CA LEU A 186 -20.24 -7.62 -5.24
C LEU A 186 -19.16 -8.41 -5.98
N GLY A 187 -19.26 -9.75 -6.02
CA GLY A 187 -18.39 -10.66 -6.75
C GLY A 187 -18.27 -10.40 -8.26
N SER A 188 -19.22 -9.70 -8.87
CA SER A 188 -19.18 -9.33 -10.29
C SER A 188 -18.65 -7.92 -10.55
N ILE A 189 -18.34 -7.15 -9.51
CA ILE A 189 -17.82 -5.79 -9.65
C ILE A 189 -16.28 -5.86 -9.60
N ASP A 190 -15.61 -5.21 -10.55
CA ASP A 190 -14.14 -5.13 -10.60
C ASP A 190 -13.60 -4.13 -9.56
N ASN A 191 -13.80 -4.47 -8.28
CA ASN A 191 -13.38 -3.71 -7.12
C ASN A 191 -13.17 -4.68 -5.94
N THR A 192 -12.56 -4.24 -4.84
CA THR A 192 -12.38 -5.02 -3.62
C THR A 192 -13.04 -4.31 -2.44
N TYR A 193 -13.80 -5.06 -1.65
CA TYR A 193 -14.57 -4.58 -0.52
C TYR A 193 -14.10 -5.21 0.79
N PHE A 194 -14.06 -4.40 1.84
CA PHE A 194 -13.65 -4.81 3.19
C PHE A 194 -14.72 -4.41 4.19
N ILE A 195 -15.25 -5.38 4.93
CA ILE A 195 -16.15 -5.14 6.06
C ILE A 195 -15.43 -5.61 7.31
N TYR A 196 -14.99 -4.67 8.14
CA TYR A 196 -14.43 -4.98 9.45
C TYR A 196 -15.40 -4.52 10.52
N THR A 197 -15.79 -5.43 11.40
CA THR A 197 -16.65 -5.09 12.54
C THR A 197 -16.16 -5.69 13.83
N SER A 198 -16.37 -4.94 14.90
CA SER A 198 -15.95 -5.32 16.25
C SER A 198 -17.09 -5.25 17.23
N ASN A 199 -17.16 -6.21 18.14
CA ASN A 199 -18.04 -6.13 19.29
C ASN A 199 -17.53 -7.04 20.41
N ASN A 200 -18.09 -6.95 21.61
CA ASN A 200 -17.73 -7.84 22.71
C ASN A 200 -18.95 -8.09 23.61
N LYS A 201 -19.31 -9.37 23.77
CA LYS A 201 -20.45 -9.84 24.58
C LYS A 201 -20.49 -9.32 26.01
N LYS A 202 -19.36 -8.88 26.57
CA LYS A 202 -19.25 -8.34 27.93
C LYS A 202 -19.80 -6.91 28.04
N TYR A 203 -19.80 -6.15 26.95
CA TYR A 203 -20.12 -4.71 26.97
C TYR A 203 -21.46 -4.36 26.32
N ILE A 204 -22.16 -5.34 25.73
CA ILE A 204 -23.46 -5.15 25.10
C ILE A 204 -24.46 -6.19 25.61
N ASP A 205 -25.76 -5.93 25.40
CA ASP A 205 -26.80 -6.88 25.81
C ASP A 205 -26.81 -8.14 24.91
N SER A 206 -27.41 -9.22 25.42
CA SER A 206 -27.45 -10.52 24.74
C SER A 206 -28.18 -10.48 23.41
N GLU A 207 -29.23 -9.65 23.29
CA GLU A 207 -29.99 -9.54 22.06
C GLU A 207 -29.18 -8.82 20.98
N GLN A 208 -28.45 -7.75 21.34
CA GLN A 208 -27.51 -7.07 20.43
C GLN A 208 -26.38 -8.02 20.00
N TYR A 209 -25.86 -8.84 20.91
CA TYR A 209 -24.81 -9.81 20.59
C TYR A 209 -25.30 -10.93 19.67
N ASN A 210 -26.53 -11.40 19.87
CA ASN A 210 -27.18 -12.37 18.99
C ASN A 210 -27.33 -11.80 17.57
N ARG A 211 -27.72 -10.53 17.44
CA ARG A 211 -27.83 -9.86 16.13
C ARG A 211 -26.48 -9.70 15.44
N PHE A 212 -25.44 -9.30 16.20
CA PHE A 212 -24.06 -9.28 15.71
C PHE A 212 -23.62 -10.66 15.20
N SER A 213 -23.87 -11.71 15.98
CA SER A 213 -23.56 -13.11 15.60
C SER A 213 -24.33 -13.58 14.36
N ASN A 214 -25.61 -13.21 14.24
CA ASN A 214 -26.41 -13.56 13.06
C ASN A 214 -25.86 -12.89 11.79
N ILE A 215 -25.52 -11.61 11.87
CA ILE A 215 -24.91 -10.87 10.76
C ILE A 215 -23.52 -11.44 10.43
N LYS A 216 -22.74 -11.84 11.44
CA LYS A 216 -21.47 -12.55 11.22
C LYS A 216 -21.69 -13.79 10.36
N THR A 217 -22.55 -14.71 10.80
CA THR A 217 -22.85 -15.95 10.06
C THR A 217 -23.29 -15.64 8.63
N LEU A 218 -24.20 -14.68 8.47
CA LEU A 218 -24.69 -14.24 7.17
C LEU A 218 -23.58 -13.72 6.25
N LEU A 219 -22.84 -12.71 6.69
CA LEU A 219 -21.83 -12.06 5.84
C LEU A 219 -20.66 -12.98 5.53
N THR A 220 -20.29 -13.87 6.45
CA THR A 220 -19.24 -14.88 6.20
C THR A 220 -19.69 -16.02 5.30
N SER A 221 -21.00 -16.17 5.05
CA SER A 221 -21.53 -17.19 4.13
C SER A 221 -21.47 -16.78 2.66
N TYR A 222 -21.21 -15.50 2.38
CA TYR A 222 -21.12 -14.99 1.01
C TYR A 222 -19.78 -15.39 0.37
N GLU A 223 -19.84 -16.05 -0.78
CA GLU A 223 -18.68 -16.53 -1.54
C GLU A 223 -18.20 -15.53 -2.61
N ALA A 224 -18.23 -14.24 -2.29
CA ALA A 224 -17.71 -13.20 -3.16
C ALA A 224 -16.20 -13.03 -2.93
N LYS A 225 -15.37 -13.43 -3.91
CA LYS A 225 -13.89 -13.44 -3.79
C LYS A 225 -13.27 -12.08 -3.47
N ASN A 226 -13.94 -11.01 -3.86
CA ASN A 226 -13.52 -9.63 -3.66
C ASN A 226 -14.19 -8.97 -2.44
N LEU A 227 -14.94 -9.72 -1.63
CA LEU A 227 -15.55 -9.26 -0.39
C LEU A 227 -14.84 -9.92 0.80
N HIS A 228 -14.07 -9.12 1.54
CA HIS A 228 -13.37 -9.55 2.73
C HIS A 228 -14.14 -9.13 3.97
N VAL A 229 -14.60 -10.10 4.76
CA VAL A 229 -15.43 -9.87 5.94
C VAL A 229 -14.71 -10.36 7.19
N ASN A 230 -14.55 -9.48 8.18
CA ASN A 230 -13.90 -9.78 9.44
C ASN A 230 -14.79 -9.32 10.62
N PHE A 231 -15.08 -10.26 11.52
CA PHE A 231 -15.78 -10.01 12.78
C PHE A 231 -14.84 -10.33 13.94
N ASP A 232 -14.42 -9.32 14.68
CA ASP A 232 -13.58 -9.48 15.87
C ASP A 232 -14.43 -9.33 17.14
N GLU A 233 -14.48 -10.37 17.96
CA GLU A 233 -15.28 -10.43 19.19
C GLU A 233 -14.54 -9.90 20.42
N PHE A 234 -13.25 -9.56 20.26
CA PHE A 234 -12.43 -8.89 21.28
C PHE A 234 -12.55 -9.50 22.68
N GLU A 235 -12.67 -10.82 22.81
CA GLU A 235 -12.97 -11.48 24.08
C GLU A 235 -11.98 -11.15 25.21
N THR A 236 -10.73 -10.85 24.83
CA THR A 236 -9.62 -10.51 25.73
C THR A 236 -9.44 -9.00 25.94
N ALA A 237 -10.25 -8.14 25.31
CA ALA A 237 -10.14 -6.70 25.46
C ALA A 237 -10.38 -6.29 26.92
N PRO A 238 -9.52 -5.45 27.52
CA PRO A 238 -9.61 -5.09 28.93
C PRO A 238 -10.78 -4.14 29.24
N SER A 239 -11.25 -3.34 28.27
CA SER A 239 -12.36 -2.39 28.41
C SER A 239 -13.07 -2.11 27.08
N TYR A 240 -14.28 -1.54 27.16
CA TYR A 240 -15.02 -1.04 25.99
C TYR A 240 -14.19 -0.01 25.18
N LEU A 241 -13.47 0.88 25.88
CA LEU A 241 -12.60 1.88 25.26
C LEU A 241 -11.40 1.23 24.53
N SER A 242 -10.84 0.15 25.09
CA SER A 242 -9.74 -0.60 24.45
C SER A 242 -10.20 -1.17 23.11
N MET A 243 -11.39 -1.78 23.08
CA MET A 243 -11.96 -2.34 21.86
C MET A 243 -12.14 -1.28 20.75
N ILE A 244 -12.65 -0.09 21.09
CA ILE A 244 -12.72 1.03 20.13
C ILE A 244 -11.32 1.35 19.58
N GLY A 245 -10.34 1.53 20.49
CA GLY A 245 -8.95 1.83 20.16
C GLY A 245 -8.26 0.77 19.29
N GLU A 246 -8.60 -0.50 19.48
CA GLU A 246 -8.00 -1.64 18.78
C GLU A 246 -8.68 -1.98 17.45
N THR A 247 -9.91 -1.50 17.21
CA THR A 247 -10.68 -1.83 16.01
C THR A 247 -10.02 -1.28 14.74
N ILE A 248 -9.67 0.01 14.74
CA ILE A 248 -9.08 0.68 13.57
C ILE A 248 -7.75 0.05 13.13
N PRO A 249 -6.74 -0.15 14.00
CA PRO A 249 -5.49 -0.78 13.56
C PRO A 249 -5.69 -2.19 13.00
N ARG A 250 -6.61 -2.98 13.54
CA ARG A 250 -6.90 -4.32 12.99
C ARG A 250 -7.61 -4.25 11.65
N ALA A 251 -8.57 -3.34 11.47
CA ALA A 251 -9.17 -3.09 10.16
C ALA A 251 -8.10 -2.72 9.12
N PHE A 252 -7.12 -1.87 9.49
CA PHE A 252 -6.01 -1.47 8.63
C PHE A 252 -5.16 -2.67 8.19
N THR A 253 -4.86 -3.62 9.09
CA THR A 253 -4.11 -4.83 8.73
C THR A 253 -4.80 -5.68 7.67
N GLN A 254 -6.13 -5.62 7.57
CA GLN A 254 -6.89 -6.34 6.56
C GLN A 254 -6.99 -5.52 5.27
N MET A 255 -7.50 -4.29 5.35
CA MET A 255 -7.78 -3.50 4.15
C MET A 255 -6.52 -2.97 3.44
N PHE A 256 -5.38 -2.91 4.12
CA PHE A 256 -4.08 -2.51 3.55
C PHE A 256 -3.06 -3.65 3.49
N ALA A 257 -3.50 -4.90 3.63
CA ALA A 257 -2.61 -6.07 3.56
C ALA A 257 -1.77 -6.09 2.27
N LEU A 258 -2.40 -5.82 1.12
CA LEU A 258 -1.74 -5.75 -0.18
C LEU A 258 -0.63 -4.69 -0.26
N TYR A 259 -0.82 -3.54 0.41
CA TYR A 259 0.12 -2.42 0.39
C TYR A 259 1.43 -2.72 1.13
N SER A 260 1.38 -3.59 2.14
CA SER A 260 2.53 -3.96 2.94
C SER A 260 3.59 -4.67 2.09
N LYS A 261 4.85 -4.56 2.49
CA LYS A 261 5.97 -5.34 1.95
C LYS A 261 5.66 -6.84 2.03
N ILE A 262 6.28 -7.62 1.14
CA ILE A 262 6.18 -9.08 1.15
C ILE A 262 6.62 -9.58 2.52
N THR A 263 5.67 -10.08 3.29
CA THR A 263 5.98 -10.62 4.62
C THR A 263 6.60 -12.00 4.49
N LYS A 264 7.20 -12.49 5.58
CA LYS A 264 7.69 -13.86 5.63
C LYS A 264 6.58 -14.87 5.35
N GLU A 265 5.39 -14.64 5.90
CA GLU A 265 4.23 -15.50 5.70
C GLU A 265 3.74 -15.46 4.25
N GLU A 266 3.68 -14.28 3.63
CA GLU A 266 3.34 -14.13 2.20
C GLU A 266 4.36 -14.84 1.32
N PHE A 267 5.66 -14.66 1.62
CA PHE A 267 6.75 -15.31 0.90
C PHE A 267 6.64 -16.84 0.96
N GLU A 268 6.50 -17.38 2.18
CA GLU A 268 6.40 -18.82 2.42
C GLU A 268 5.16 -19.44 1.78
N ALA A 269 4.04 -18.72 1.71
CA ALA A 269 2.79 -19.23 1.16
C ALA A 269 2.72 -19.11 -0.37
N ASN A 270 3.22 -18.00 -0.93
CA ASN A 270 2.89 -17.62 -2.31
C ASN A 270 4.10 -17.44 -3.23
N VAL A 271 5.32 -17.27 -2.69
CA VAL A 271 6.47 -16.81 -3.49
C VAL A 271 7.60 -17.84 -3.54
N LYS A 272 7.93 -18.49 -2.41
CA LYS A 272 9.14 -19.32 -2.29
C LYS A 272 9.27 -20.42 -3.35
N ASP A 273 8.17 -20.97 -3.83
CA ASP A 273 8.15 -22.12 -4.73
C ASP A 273 7.99 -21.69 -6.21
N LEU A 274 7.93 -20.38 -6.48
CA LEU A 274 7.80 -19.86 -7.85
C LEU A 274 9.08 -20.03 -8.67
N ALA A 275 8.92 -20.15 -9.99
CA ALA A 275 10.03 -20.01 -10.92
C ALA A 275 10.54 -18.56 -10.93
N PRO A 276 11.82 -18.30 -11.32
CA PRO A 276 12.39 -16.96 -11.32
C PRO A 276 11.55 -15.90 -12.02
N LEU A 277 11.06 -16.18 -13.23
CA LEU A 277 10.21 -15.25 -13.98
C LEU A 277 8.89 -14.95 -13.25
N ASP A 278 8.29 -15.96 -12.65
CA ASP A 278 7.01 -15.83 -11.95
C ASP A 278 7.18 -15.06 -10.64
N ALA A 279 8.32 -15.19 -9.96
CA ALA A 279 8.66 -14.38 -8.79
C ALA A 279 8.83 -12.89 -9.16
N ILE A 280 9.50 -12.57 -10.28
CA ILE A 280 9.61 -11.20 -10.78
C ILE A 280 8.21 -10.64 -11.11
N LYS A 281 7.39 -11.40 -11.85
CA LYS A 281 6.02 -11.03 -12.20
C LYS A 281 5.12 -10.88 -10.97
N TYR A 282 5.35 -11.66 -9.93
CA TYR A 282 4.60 -11.56 -8.67
C TYR A 282 4.81 -10.17 -8.05
N VAL A 283 6.07 -9.73 -7.95
CA VAL A 283 6.41 -8.39 -7.45
C VAL A 283 5.79 -7.33 -8.36
N GLU A 284 5.98 -7.40 -9.67
CA GLU A 284 5.38 -6.44 -10.61
C GLU A 284 3.86 -6.33 -10.45
N LYS A 285 3.18 -7.49 -10.41
CA LYS A 285 1.73 -7.56 -10.25
C LYS A 285 1.29 -6.96 -8.92
N LYS A 286 1.97 -7.25 -7.81
CA LYS A 286 1.64 -6.68 -6.50
C LYS A 286 1.61 -5.15 -6.55
N TYR A 287 2.59 -4.51 -7.19
CA TYR A 287 2.65 -3.05 -7.28
C TYR A 287 1.62 -2.47 -8.26
N LEU A 288 1.29 -3.18 -9.34
CA LEU A 288 0.16 -2.83 -10.20
C LEU A 288 -1.17 -2.91 -9.44
N ASP A 289 -1.38 -3.97 -8.66
CA ASP A 289 -2.59 -4.13 -7.85
C ASP A 289 -2.68 -3.05 -6.74
N ILE A 290 -1.55 -2.66 -6.13
CA ILE A 290 -1.48 -1.52 -5.19
C ILE A 290 -1.94 -0.22 -5.86
N GLN A 291 -1.43 0.05 -7.07
CA GLN A 291 -1.81 1.24 -7.82
C GLN A 291 -3.28 1.21 -8.21
N TYR A 292 -3.77 0.06 -8.69
CA TYR A 292 -5.17 -0.13 -9.07
C TYR A 292 -6.11 0.07 -7.89
N LEU A 293 -5.84 -0.63 -6.77
CA LEU A 293 -6.74 -0.63 -5.62
C LEU A 293 -6.69 0.67 -4.85
N TYR A 294 -5.50 1.22 -4.55
CA TYR A 294 -5.34 2.38 -3.67
C TYR A 294 -5.08 3.69 -4.40
N GLY A 295 -4.91 3.69 -5.73
CA GLY A 295 -4.51 4.85 -6.54
C GLY A 295 -3.16 5.44 -6.15
N SER A 296 -2.34 4.69 -5.42
CA SER A 296 -1.03 5.13 -4.93
C SER A 296 0.05 4.81 -5.96
N ASN A 297 0.75 5.83 -6.46
CA ASN A 297 1.89 5.66 -7.37
C ASN A 297 3.16 5.31 -6.59
N LEU A 298 3.17 4.11 -6.01
CA LEU A 298 4.27 3.62 -5.18
C LEU A 298 5.33 2.95 -6.06
N ASN A 299 6.58 3.40 -5.97
CA ASN A 299 7.69 2.70 -6.62
C ASN A 299 7.90 1.31 -5.99
N VAL A 300 8.30 0.33 -6.79
CA VAL A 300 8.58 -1.04 -6.34
C VAL A 300 9.68 -1.00 -5.28
N ARG A 301 9.41 -1.40 -4.04
CA ARG A 301 10.40 -1.29 -2.95
C ARG A 301 11.53 -2.29 -3.14
N LEU A 302 12.76 -1.85 -2.88
CA LEU A 302 13.94 -2.73 -2.90
C LEU A 302 13.80 -3.95 -1.98
N ASP A 303 13.17 -3.83 -0.81
CA ASP A 303 12.97 -4.97 0.09
C ASP A 303 12.16 -6.11 -0.56
N ASP A 304 11.16 -5.79 -1.40
CA ASP A 304 10.35 -6.80 -2.09
C ASP A 304 11.10 -7.40 -3.29
N ILE A 305 12.04 -6.65 -3.88
CA ILE A 305 12.99 -7.17 -4.87
C ILE A 305 13.97 -8.14 -4.19
N PHE A 306 14.51 -7.76 -3.03
CA PHE A 306 15.42 -8.62 -2.26
C PHE A 306 14.73 -9.88 -1.75
N ALA A 307 13.43 -9.82 -1.44
CA ALA A 307 12.66 -10.98 -1.06
C ALA A 307 12.65 -12.09 -2.13
N ILE A 308 12.80 -11.76 -3.43
CA ILE A 308 12.85 -12.73 -4.53
C ILE A 308 14.26 -12.98 -5.07
N GLU A 309 15.28 -12.31 -4.53
CA GLU A 309 16.64 -12.30 -5.07
C GLU A 309 17.23 -13.72 -5.15
N ASP A 310 17.17 -14.47 -4.04
CA ASP A 310 17.68 -15.84 -3.97
C ASP A 310 16.99 -16.78 -4.98
N ILE A 311 15.68 -16.59 -5.21
CA ILE A 311 14.93 -17.38 -6.20
C ILE A 311 15.51 -17.15 -7.60
N VAL A 312 15.85 -15.91 -7.94
CA VAL A 312 16.35 -15.54 -9.27
C VAL A 312 17.82 -15.91 -9.43
N ILE A 313 18.63 -15.81 -8.37
CA ILE A 313 20.05 -16.14 -8.40
C ILE A 313 20.27 -17.65 -8.45
N ASP A 314 19.61 -18.42 -7.59
CA ASP A 314 19.98 -19.81 -7.31
C ASP A 314 19.28 -20.83 -8.22
N ARG A 315 18.24 -20.41 -8.94
CA ARG A 315 17.44 -21.31 -9.80
C ARG A 315 17.72 -21.04 -11.27
N GLN A 316 17.58 -22.10 -12.08
CA GLN A 316 17.71 -22.03 -13.53
C GLN A 316 19.01 -21.32 -13.96
N ASP A 317 20.09 -21.62 -13.24
CA ASP A 317 21.45 -21.13 -13.52
C ASP A 317 21.56 -19.60 -13.66
N GLY A 318 20.64 -18.85 -13.03
CA GLY A 318 20.62 -17.39 -13.06
C GLY A 318 20.15 -16.78 -14.39
N ASP A 319 19.49 -17.55 -15.27
CA ASP A 319 19.03 -17.10 -16.60
C ASP A 319 18.16 -15.82 -16.56
N TYR A 320 17.49 -15.57 -15.43
CA TYR A 320 16.60 -14.42 -15.25
C TYR A 320 17.24 -13.23 -14.53
N LEU A 321 18.52 -13.30 -14.18
CA LEU A 321 19.25 -12.19 -13.55
C LEU A 321 19.32 -10.95 -14.44
N ARG A 322 19.39 -11.14 -15.76
CA ARG A 322 19.33 -10.02 -16.71
C ARG A 322 17.99 -9.30 -16.61
N VAL A 323 16.88 -10.04 -16.56
CA VAL A 323 15.52 -9.49 -16.48
C VAL A 323 15.34 -8.72 -15.17
N LEU A 324 15.76 -9.32 -14.04
CA LEU A 324 15.72 -8.65 -12.75
C LEU A 324 16.59 -7.39 -12.73
N GLY A 325 17.80 -7.46 -13.29
CA GLY A 325 18.71 -6.33 -13.39
C GLY A 325 18.13 -5.18 -14.19
N ASP A 326 17.58 -5.45 -15.38
CA ASP A 326 16.92 -4.43 -16.21
C ASP A 326 15.70 -3.83 -15.50
N PHE A 327 14.89 -4.66 -14.81
CA PHE A 327 13.78 -4.19 -13.98
C PHE A 327 14.24 -3.23 -12.87
N VAL A 328 15.30 -3.58 -12.15
CA VAL A 328 15.87 -2.74 -11.08
C VAL A 328 16.48 -1.46 -11.65
N MET A 329 17.15 -1.51 -12.79
CA MET A 329 17.67 -0.30 -13.46
C MET A 329 16.55 0.67 -13.88
N ILE A 330 15.39 0.15 -14.31
CA ILE A 330 14.24 0.99 -14.66
C ILE A 330 13.64 1.66 -13.41
N LYS A 331 13.50 0.90 -12.31
CA LYS A 331 12.88 1.41 -11.07
C LYS A 331 13.83 2.23 -10.21
N TYR A 332 15.13 1.96 -10.31
CA TYR A 332 16.21 2.57 -9.53
C TYR A 332 17.47 2.79 -10.38
N PRO A 333 17.47 3.78 -11.31
CA PRO A 333 18.60 4.01 -12.22
C PRO A 333 19.94 4.29 -11.50
N ASP A 334 19.87 4.95 -10.35
CA ASP A 334 21.05 5.32 -9.54
C ASP A 334 21.51 4.20 -8.60
N SER A 335 20.73 3.11 -8.46
CA SER A 335 21.13 1.97 -7.63
C SER A 335 22.18 1.12 -8.33
N HIS A 336 23.18 0.67 -7.57
CA HIS A 336 24.19 -0.28 -8.03
C HIS A 336 23.65 -1.69 -8.25
N MET A 337 22.48 -2.02 -7.68
CA MET A 337 21.93 -3.39 -7.70
C MET A 337 21.51 -3.84 -9.09
N GLY A 338 21.01 -2.95 -9.95
CA GLY A 338 20.64 -3.30 -11.32
C GLY A 338 21.84 -3.81 -12.12
N ASP A 339 22.93 -3.03 -12.11
CA ASP A 339 24.19 -3.42 -12.76
C ASP A 339 24.79 -4.68 -12.13
N PHE A 340 24.68 -4.84 -10.81
CA PHE A 340 25.14 -6.05 -10.12
C PHE A 340 24.50 -7.33 -10.65
N TYR A 341 23.16 -7.35 -10.75
CA TYR A 341 22.44 -8.52 -11.25
C TYR A 341 22.82 -8.84 -12.69
N ILE A 342 22.95 -7.82 -13.54
CA ILE A 342 23.38 -8.00 -14.93
C ILE A 342 24.83 -8.51 -15.01
N GLY A 343 25.73 -7.99 -14.16
CA GLY A 343 27.11 -8.48 -14.07
C GLY A 343 27.16 -9.95 -13.69
N LYS A 344 26.34 -10.35 -12.69
CA LYS A 344 26.22 -11.76 -12.25
C LYS A 344 25.68 -12.68 -13.33
N TYR A 345 24.68 -12.22 -14.10
CA TYR A 345 24.18 -12.93 -15.27
C TYR A 345 25.31 -13.26 -16.26
N TYR A 346 26.09 -12.25 -16.68
CA TYR A 346 27.17 -12.46 -17.64
C TYR A 346 28.29 -13.33 -17.08
N GLU A 347 28.57 -13.21 -15.79
CA GLU A 347 29.56 -14.06 -15.14
C GLU A 347 29.17 -15.54 -15.17
N LEU A 348 27.92 -15.86 -14.81
CA LEU A 348 27.40 -17.24 -14.88
C LEU A 348 27.41 -17.76 -16.33
N GLY A 349 27.10 -16.90 -17.29
CA GLY A 349 27.25 -17.16 -18.73
C GLY A 349 28.71 -17.20 -19.24
N LYS A 350 29.70 -16.99 -18.37
CA LYS A 350 31.15 -16.94 -18.68
C LYS A 350 31.56 -15.85 -19.66
N ASP A 351 30.74 -14.82 -19.85
CA ASP A 351 31.06 -13.59 -20.57
C ASP A 351 31.73 -12.60 -19.60
N TYR A 352 32.97 -12.91 -19.24
CA TYR A 352 33.70 -12.18 -18.20
C TYR A 352 33.99 -10.72 -18.57
N GLU A 353 34.05 -10.39 -19.87
CA GLU A 353 34.27 -9.01 -20.32
C GLU A 353 33.06 -8.12 -19.99
N LYS A 354 31.84 -8.61 -20.28
CA LYS A 354 30.63 -7.89 -19.88
C LYS A 354 30.42 -7.93 -18.38
N ALA A 355 30.72 -9.04 -17.71
CA ALA A 355 30.62 -9.12 -16.25
C ALA A 355 31.50 -8.07 -15.57
N ASP A 356 32.76 -7.91 -15.99
CA ASP A 356 33.67 -6.88 -15.48
C ASP A 356 33.13 -5.47 -15.72
N PHE A 357 32.61 -5.18 -16.92
CA PHE A 357 31.99 -3.90 -17.23
C PHE A 357 30.85 -3.55 -16.26
N TYR A 358 29.88 -4.46 -16.08
CA TYR A 358 28.73 -4.20 -15.22
C TYR A 358 29.10 -4.17 -13.73
N TYR A 359 30.05 -4.98 -13.27
CA TYR A 359 30.53 -4.86 -11.88
C TYR A 359 31.27 -3.56 -11.61
N LYS A 360 32.05 -3.05 -12.56
CA LYS A 360 32.64 -1.70 -12.47
C LYS A 360 31.57 -0.61 -12.46
N ALA A 361 30.54 -0.74 -13.30
CA ALA A 361 29.42 0.20 -13.32
C ALA A 361 28.66 0.20 -11.97
N ALA A 362 28.37 -0.98 -11.43
CA ALA A 362 27.76 -1.14 -10.10
C ALA A 362 28.61 -0.47 -9.02
N TYR A 363 29.91 -0.82 -8.95
CA TYR A 363 30.84 -0.25 -7.97
C TYR A 363 30.95 1.29 -8.10
N GLY A 364 30.95 1.82 -9.33
CA GLY A 364 31.00 3.25 -9.59
C GLY A 364 29.78 4.03 -9.10
N LYS A 365 28.63 3.37 -8.88
CA LYS A 365 27.42 3.96 -8.31
C LYS A 365 27.36 3.87 -6.78
N MET A 366 28.28 3.15 -6.13
CA MET A 366 28.27 2.97 -4.68
C MET A 366 28.84 4.19 -3.96
N ASP A 367 28.32 4.45 -2.75
CA ASP A 367 28.99 5.34 -1.81
C ASP A 367 30.30 4.68 -1.34
N PRO A 368 31.46 5.36 -1.40
CA PRO A 368 32.73 4.81 -0.90
C PRO A 368 32.70 4.39 0.57
N SER A 369 31.77 4.91 1.37
CA SER A 369 31.56 4.55 2.77
C SER A 369 30.62 3.37 2.97
N ASP A 370 30.00 2.85 1.90
CA ASP A 370 29.13 1.67 1.95
C ASP A 370 29.93 0.45 2.44
N PRO A 371 29.48 -0.26 3.50
CA PRO A 371 30.18 -1.41 4.05
C PRO A 371 30.35 -2.55 3.03
N ASN A 372 29.52 -2.60 1.98
CA ASN A 372 29.57 -3.61 0.94
C ASN A 372 30.50 -3.24 -0.22
N ALA A 373 31.04 -2.01 -0.28
CA ALA A 373 31.88 -1.56 -1.40
C ALA A 373 33.08 -2.50 -1.64
N ASN A 374 33.70 -3.01 -0.57
CA ASN A 374 34.80 -3.98 -0.68
C ASN A 374 34.33 -5.29 -1.34
N ALA A 375 33.15 -5.81 -0.97
CA ALA A 375 32.62 -7.04 -1.55
C ALA A 375 32.36 -6.87 -3.07
N PHE A 376 31.86 -5.71 -3.48
CA PHE A 376 31.67 -5.38 -4.89
C PHE A 376 32.99 -5.26 -5.66
N TYR A 377 34.01 -4.66 -5.04
CA TYR A 377 35.34 -4.59 -5.64
C TYR A 377 35.98 -5.98 -5.81
N GLU A 378 35.75 -6.89 -4.87
CA GLU A 378 36.23 -8.28 -4.98
C GLU A 378 35.55 -9.03 -6.15
N ASN A 379 34.30 -8.72 -6.52
CA ASN A 379 33.68 -9.27 -7.73
C ASN A 379 34.45 -8.86 -9.00
N ILE A 380 34.88 -7.59 -9.08
CA ILE A 380 35.68 -7.09 -10.22
C ILE A 380 37.01 -7.86 -10.31
N LYS A 381 37.72 -8.03 -9.20
CA LYS A 381 38.98 -8.79 -9.18
C LYS A 381 38.76 -10.23 -9.65
N ARG A 382 37.77 -10.90 -9.05
CA ARG A 382 37.45 -12.30 -9.33
C ARG A 382 37.13 -12.53 -10.81
N VAL A 383 36.33 -11.66 -11.43
CA VAL A 383 36.02 -11.77 -12.87
C VAL A 383 37.24 -11.51 -13.74
N ASN A 384 38.11 -10.55 -13.38
CA ASN A 384 39.35 -10.30 -14.11
C ASN A 384 40.30 -11.51 -14.06
N ASP A 385 40.41 -12.18 -12.92
CA ASP A 385 41.20 -13.41 -12.77
C ASP A 385 40.65 -14.56 -13.62
N LEU A 386 39.32 -14.74 -13.64
CA LEU A 386 38.64 -15.71 -14.50
C LEU A 386 38.88 -15.41 -15.99
N MET A 387 38.78 -14.14 -16.39
CA MET A 387 39.04 -13.70 -17.75
C MET A 387 40.49 -13.99 -18.18
N ALA A 388 41.46 -13.75 -17.30
CA ALA A 388 42.86 -14.04 -17.56
C ALA A 388 43.11 -15.55 -17.73
N THR A 389 42.37 -16.39 -17.01
CA THR A 389 42.44 -17.85 -17.09
C THR A 389 41.91 -18.34 -18.44
N VAL A 390 40.74 -17.88 -18.88
CA VAL A 390 40.16 -18.26 -20.19
C VAL A 390 41.05 -17.83 -21.37
N LYS A 391 41.73 -16.68 -21.27
CA LYS A 391 42.68 -16.23 -22.30
C LYS A 391 43.91 -17.13 -22.42
N LYS A 392 44.33 -17.78 -21.33
CA LYS A 392 45.44 -18.76 -21.35
C LYS A 392 45.03 -20.12 -21.92
N GLU A 393 43.75 -20.47 -21.84
CA GLU A 393 43.22 -21.76 -22.30
C GLU A 393 42.80 -21.78 -23.80
N LYS A 394 42.57 -20.62 -24.43
CA LYS A 394 42.37 -20.52 -25.88
C LYS A 394 43.75 -20.49 -26.58
N PRO A 395 44.17 -21.54 -27.32
CA PRO A 395 45.41 -21.46 -28.08
C PRO A 395 45.31 -20.35 -29.13
N ALA A 396 46.41 -19.61 -29.32
CA ALA A 396 46.56 -18.69 -30.44
C ALA A 396 46.25 -19.47 -31.73
N LYS A 397 45.26 -19.03 -32.51
CA LYS A 397 45.13 -19.48 -33.89
C LYS A 397 46.44 -19.14 -34.59
N GLU A 398 47.17 -20.15 -35.01
CA GLU A 398 48.33 -20.01 -35.88
C GLU A 398 47.91 -19.18 -37.10
N VAL A 399 48.48 -17.98 -37.20
CA VAL A 399 48.56 -17.25 -38.46
C VAL A 399 49.67 -17.94 -39.23
N ASN A 400 49.32 -18.78 -40.20
CA ASN A 400 50.29 -19.25 -41.18
C ASN A 400 50.64 -18.06 -42.08
N ASP A 401 51.85 -17.53 -41.91
CA ASP A 401 52.55 -16.74 -42.91
C ASP A 401 52.88 -17.64 -44.10
N GLU A 402 52.05 -17.59 -45.15
CA GLU A 402 52.50 -17.90 -46.50
C GLU A 402 52.57 -16.59 -47.28
N ASN A 403 53.75 -15.96 -47.27
CA ASN A 403 54.19 -15.07 -48.35
C ASN A 403 55.69 -14.78 -48.16
N GLU A 404 56.55 -15.60 -48.78
CA GLU A 404 57.87 -15.18 -49.22
C GLU A 404 58.45 -16.25 -50.17
N ASN A 405 58.43 -15.97 -51.49
CA ASN A 405 59.56 -16.14 -52.41
C ASN A 405 59.10 -16.22 -53.88
N GLN A 406 58.92 -15.06 -54.52
CA GLN A 406 59.25 -14.87 -55.93
C GLN A 406 59.73 -13.43 -56.13
N GLU A 407 61.04 -13.25 -56.24
CA GLU A 407 61.69 -12.31 -57.17
C GLU A 407 63.23 -12.41 -56.98
N GLN A 408 63.86 -13.19 -57.86
CA GLN A 408 65.27 -13.06 -58.20
C GLN A 408 65.31 -12.78 -59.70
N GLU A 409 65.52 -11.53 -60.10
CA GLU A 409 66.08 -11.18 -61.42
C GLU A 409 66.57 -9.72 -61.40
N GLU A 410 67.87 -9.55 -61.21
CA GLU A 410 68.78 -8.42 -61.53
C GLU A 410 70.13 -8.88 -60.94
N ASP A 411 71.27 -9.04 -61.60
CA ASP A 411 71.85 -8.50 -62.83
C ASP A 411 73.06 -9.38 -63.18
N LYS A 412 73.39 -9.56 -64.46
CA LYS A 412 74.78 -9.49 -65.00
C LYS A 412 74.85 -9.75 -66.52
N GLU A 413 75.36 -8.71 -67.19
CA GLU A 413 76.05 -8.63 -68.51
C GLU A 413 75.27 -8.87 -69.82
#